data_AF-A0A358IXG7-F1
#
_entry.id   AF-A0A358IXG7-F1
#
_cell.length_a   1.000
_cell.length_b   1.000
_cell.length_c   1.000
_cell.angle_alpha   90.00
_cell.angle_beta   90.00
_cell.angle_gamma   90.00
#
_symmetry.space_group_name_H-M   'P 1'
#
loop_
_entity.id
_entity.type
_entity.pdbx_description
1 polymer ?
#
loop_
_entity_poly.entity_id
_entity_poly.type
_entity_poly.pdbx_seq_one_letter_code
_entity_poly.pdbx_strand_id
1 'polypeptide(L)'
;MMNLTRRLALGAALGIAVMASACARTGPMDGAGRPLEALSIVTSTGEHKFMVEIADNDAERARGLMFRPPLEDDRGMLFQFPAASEQSFWMKNTPSSLDIIYIDPRGRIVSIASHTTPNSEAPIPSNGAANGVLELRAGRADEIGAKPGDTVKHPFFRP
;
A
#
# COMPACT_ATOMS: atom_id res chain seq x y z
N MET A 1 24.64 19.49 -77.49
CA MET A 1 24.32 20.14 -76.20
C MET A 1 24.13 19.05 -75.15
N MET A 2 24.65 19.30 -73.95
CA MET A 2 25.22 18.32 -73.01
C MET A 2 24.30 17.18 -72.54
N ASN A 3 24.82 15.95 -72.56
CA ASN A 3 24.40 14.86 -71.66
C ASN A 3 25.64 14.41 -70.86
N LEU A 4 25.74 14.89 -69.63
CA LEU A 4 26.82 14.57 -68.69
C LEU A 4 26.34 13.42 -67.79
N THR A 5 27.02 12.28 -67.83
CA THR A 5 26.76 11.17 -66.92
C THR A 5 28.02 10.78 -66.15
N ARG A 6 27.77 10.46 -64.87
CA ARG A 6 28.63 9.82 -63.85
C ARG A 6 29.63 10.74 -63.16
N ARG A 7 29.91 10.63 -61.86
CA ARG A 7 29.39 9.86 -60.70
C ARG A 7 30.31 10.36 -59.57
N LEU A 8 29.79 10.67 -58.38
CA LEU A 8 30.52 10.38 -57.14
C LEU A 8 29.56 10.46 -55.96
N ALA A 9 29.32 9.30 -55.38
CA ALA A 9 28.59 9.13 -54.14
C ALA A 9 29.43 9.70 -52.99
N LEU A 10 28.81 10.51 -52.14
CA LEU A 10 29.28 10.75 -50.79
C LEU A 10 28.13 10.41 -49.84
N GLY A 11 28.25 9.27 -49.18
CA GLY A 11 27.38 8.90 -48.08
C GLY A 11 27.75 9.71 -46.84
N ALA A 12 26.74 10.16 -46.12
CA ALA A 12 26.83 10.51 -44.71
C ALA A 12 25.56 9.99 -44.03
N ALA A 13 25.63 8.75 -43.56
CA ALA A 13 24.65 8.19 -42.63
C ALA A 13 25.12 8.52 -41.20
N LEU A 14 24.44 9.44 -40.52
CA LEU A 14 24.62 9.72 -39.09
C LEU A 14 23.49 10.66 -38.64
N GLY A 15 22.63 10.40 -37.66
CA GLY A 15 22.26 9.23 -36.88
C GLY A 15 20.95 9.66 -36.22
N ILE A 16 19.89 8.87 -36.34
CA ILE A 16 18.64 9.17 -35.62
C ILE A 16 18.91 8.83 -34.15
N ALA A 17 19.13 9.86 -33.33
CA ALA A 17 19.10 9.72 -31.90
C ALA A 17 17.67 9.34 -31.49
N VAL A 18 17.43 8.05 -31.30
CA VAL A 18 16.25 7.58 -30.58
C VAL A 18 16.45 7.99 -29.13
N MET A 19 15.91 9.17 -28.77
CA MET A 19 15.75 9.56 -27.39
C MET A 19 14.81 8.53 -26.75
N ALA A 20 15.39 7.57 -26.03
CA ALA A 20 14.66 6.66 -25.18
C ALA A 20 14.00 7.51 -24.08
N SER A 21 12.71 7.83 -24.27
CA SER A 21 11.88 8.38 -23.20
C SER A 21 11.84 7.37 -22.07
N ALA A 22 12.70 7.58 -21.06
CA ALA A 22 12.56 6.96 -19.76
C ALA A 22 11.28 7.52 -19.12
N CYS A 23 10.13 6.90 -19.41
CA CYS A 23 8.97 7.04 -18.55
C CYS A 23 9.32 6.39 -17.21
N ALA A 24 9.94 7.16 -16.31
CA ALA A 24 9.92 6.84 -14.90
C ALA A 24 8.43 6.84 -14.48
N ARG A 25 7.85 5.66 -14.28
CA ARG A 25 6.52 5.55 -13.70
C ARG A 25 6.62 6.03 -12.25
N THR A 26 6.35 7.30 -12.01
CA THR A 26 6.20 7.86 -10.67
C THR A 26 4.87 7.37 -10.11
N GLY A 27 4.87 6.18 -9.48
CA GLY A 27 3.76 5.74 -8.65
C GLY A 27 3.56 6.67 -7.45
N PRO A 28 2.41 6.62 -6.78
CA PRO A 28 2.19 7.41 -5.57
C PRO A 28 3.22 7.03 -4.49
N MET A 29 3.69 8.02 -3.74
CA MET A 29 4.72 7.88 -2.71
C MET A 29 4.16 8.20 -1.32
N ASP A 30 4.77 7.60 -0.30
CA ASP A 30 4.50 7.88 1.11
C ASP A 30 5.18 9.17 1.60
N GLY A 31 5.00 9.48 2.90
CA GLY A 31 5.59 10.68 3.50
C GLY A 31 7.12 10.68 3.60
N ALA A 32 7.76 9.52 3.39
CA ALA A 32 9.20 9.33 3.37
C ALA A 32 9.76 9.18 1.93
N GLY A 33 8.91 9.34 0.90
CA GLY A 33 9.30 9.20 -0.50
C GLY A 33 9.43 7.76 -1.00
N ARG A 34 8.91 6.78 -0.25
CA ARG A 34 8.85 5.37 -0.68
C ARG A 34 7.59 5.13 -1.50
N PRO A 35 7.62 4.27 -2.52
CA PRO A 35 6.43 3.97 -3.31
C PRO A 35 5.38 3.25 -2.46
N LEU A 36 4.10 3.58 -2.67
CA LEU A 36 2.99 2.82 -2.09
C LEU A 36 2.83 1.47 -2.80
N GLU A 37 2.40 0.45 -2.06
CA GLU A 37 2.14 -0.88 -2.59
C GLU A 37 0.64 -1.12 -2.82
N ALA A 38 0.31 -1.91 -3.84
CA ALA A 38 -1.08 -2.23 -4.16
C ALA A 38 -1.59 -3.36 -3.24
N LEU A 39 -2.75 -3.14 -2.63
CA LEU A 39 -3.45 -4.09 -1.79
C LEU A 39 -4.92 -4.15 -2.20
N SER A 40 -5.56 -5.31 -2.02
CA SER A 40 -7.02 -5.39 -2.15
C SER A 40 -7.68 -6.19 -1.03
N ILE A 41 -8.91 -5.80 -0.68
CA ILE A 41 -9.78 -6.54 0.22
C ILE A 41 -10.93 -7.10 -0.62
N VAL A 42 -11.07 -8.42 -0.64
CA VAL A 42 -12.16 -9.14 -1.29
C VAL A 42 -13.22 -9.45 -0.25
N THR A 43 -14.37 -8.79 -0.40
CA THR A 43 -15.55 -8.96 0.45
C THR A 43 -16.69 -9.55 -0.38
N SER A 44 -17.85 -9.76 0.24
CA SER A 44 -19.06 -10.16 -0.47
C SER A 44 -19.60 -9.09 -1.43
N THR A 45 -19.18 -7.83 -1.30
CA THR A 45 -19.62 -6.73 -2.17
C THR A 45 -18.69 -6.51 -3.37
N GLY A 46 -17.51 -7.13 -3.39
CA GLY A 46 -16.55 -7.04 -4.47
C GLY A 46 -15.10 -6.98 -4.00
N GLU A 47 -14.21 -6.65 -4.94
CA GLU A 47 -12.80 -6.40 -4.67
C GLU A 47 -12.54 -4.89 -4.57
N HIS A 48 -12.05 -4.46 -3.41
CA HIS A 48 -11.78 -3.06 -3.08
C HIS A 48 -10.27 -2.83 -3.06
N LYS A 49 -9.80 -1.84 -3.81
CA LYS A 49 -8.37 -1.60 -4.02
C LYS A 49 -7.87 -0.43 -3.18
N PHE A 50 -6.65 -0.58 -2.68
CA PHE A 50 -5.96 0.40 -1.85
C PHE A 50 -4.49 0.53 -2.30
N MET A 51 -3.92 1.69 -2.03
CA MET A 51 -2.48 1.93 -2.07
C MET A 51 -1.99 2.11 -0.63
N VAL A 52 -1.05 1.27 -0.18
CA VAL A 52 -0.64 1.21 1.22
C VAL A 52 0.82 1.60 1.42
N GLU A 53 1.10 2.34 2.49
CA GLU A 53 2.44 2.48 3.06
C GLU A 53 2.83 1.15 3.73
N ILE A 54 4.11 0.77 3.70
CA ILE A 54 4.60 -0.44 4.39
C ILE A 54 5.35 -0.06 5.66
N ALA A 55 5.04 -0.78 6.74
CA ALA A 55 5.76 -0.74 8.01
C ALA A 55 6.30 -2.14 8.35
N ASP A 56 7.54 -2.44 7.96
CA ASP A 56 8.14 -3.79 8.04
C ASP A 56 9.26 -3.92 9.08
N ASN A 57 9.66 -2.82 9.71
CA ASN A 57 10.63 -2.79 10.81
C ASN A 57 10.06 -2.14 12.08
N ASP A 58 10.76 -2.33 13.19
CA ASP A 58 10.28 -1.89 14.52
C ASP A 58 10.04 -0.39 14.59
N ALA A 59 10.90 0.42 13.98
CA ALA A 59 10.78 1.88 14.02
C ALA A 59 9.54 2.36 13.25
N GLU A 60 9.29 1.78 12.08
CA GLU A 60 8.12 2.09 11.27
C GLU A 60 6.83 1.62 11.95
N ARG A 61 6.82 0.40 12.49
CA ARG A 61 5.66 -0.13 13.22
C ARG A 61 5.34 0.70 14.48
N ALA A 62 6.36 1.06 15.25
CA ALA A 62 6.17 1.86 16.47
C ALA A 62 5.69 3.27 16.16
N ARG A 63 6.07 3.84 15.01
CA ARG A 63 5.61 5.16 14.56
C ARG A 63 4.19 5.11 14.00
N GLY A 64 3.88 4.15 13.14
CA GLY A 64 2.60 4.06 12.44
C GLY A 64 2.15 5.40 11.85
N LEU A 65 0.87 5.73 12.04
CA LEU A 65 0.26 6.98 11.56
C LEU A 65 0.32 8.15 12.57
N MET A 66 1.24 8.12 13.54
CA MET A 66 1.42 9.23 14.48
C MET A 66 1.66 10.56 13.77
N PHE A 67 0.93 11.60 14.19
CA PHE A 67 1.02 12.98 13.69
C PHE A 67 0.75 13.13 12.18
N ARG A 68 0.15 12.13 11.53
CA ARG A 68 -0.18 12.17 10.10
C ARG A 68 -1.53 12.88 9.87
N PRO A 69 -1.74 13.48 8.69
CA PRO A 69 -3.07 13.89 8.27
C PRO A 69 -3.98 12.65 8.10
N PRO A 70 -5.31 12.84 8.03
CA PRO A 70 -6.25 11.76 7.75
C PRO A 70 -5.91 11.03 6.44
N LEU A 71 -6.17 9.73 6.40
CA LEU A 71 -6.05 8.91 5.19
C LEU A 71 -7.19 9.20 4.21
N GLU A 72 -6.89 9.15 2.91
CA GLU A 72 -7.89 9.11 1.83
C GLU A 72 -8.55 7.71 1.76
N ASP A 73 -9.69 7.60 1.08
CA ASP A 73 -10.52 6.36 1.05
C ASP A 73 -9.83 5.14 0.39
N ASP A 74 -8.82 5.39 -0.45
CA ASP A 74 -8.03 4.38 -1.17
C ASP A 74 -6.58 4.30 -0.64
N ARG A 75 -6.34 4.79 0.58
CA ARG A 75 -5.04 4.76 1.27
C ARG A 75 -5.08 3.93 2.55
N GLY A 76 -3.92 3.41 2.93
CA GLY A 76 -3.75 2.70 4.20
C GLY A 76 -2.29 2.53 4.58
N MET A 77 -2.06 1.86 5.70
CA MET A 77 -0.73 1.39 6.10
C MET A 77 -0.80 -0.09 6.47
N LEU A 78 0.08 -0.89 5.86
CA LEU A 78 0.21 -2.32 6.14
C LEU A 78 1.45 -2.55 7.01
N PHE A 79 1.20 -2.99 8.23
CA PHE A 79 2.21 -3.41 9.20
C PHE A 79 2.49 -4.90 8.99
N GLN A 80 3.76 -5.23 8.76
CA GLN A 80 4.21 -6.60 8.49
C GLN A 80 5.02 -7.10 9.68
N PHE A 81 4.65 -8.26 10.20
CA PHE A 81 5.34 -8.95 11.29
C PHE A 81 5.96 -10.25 10.78
N PRO A 82 7.20 -10.59 11.18
CA PRO A 82 7.88 -11.79 10.68
C PRO A 82 7.24 -13.10 11.14
N ALA A 83 6.45 -13.07 12.21
CA ALA A 83 5.76 -14.24 12.76
C ALA A 83 4.32 -13.88 13.16
N ALA A 84 3.44 -14.87 13.07
CA ALA A 84 2.08 -14.73 13.56
C ALA A 84 2.04 -14.89 15.08
N SER A 85 1.46 -13.90 15.74
CA SER A 85 1.17 -13.91 17.18
C SER A 85 -0.03 -13.03 17.45
N GLU A 86 -0.53 -13.00 18.68
CA GLU A 86 -1.46 -11.93 19.06
C GLU A 86 -0.74 -10.58 18.90
N GLN A 87 -1.39 -9.65 18.20
CA GLN A 87 -0.91 -8.29 18.01
C GLN A 87 -1.79 -7.35 18.82
N SER A 88 -1.24 -6.22 19.27
CA SER A 88 -2.02 -5.18 19.93
C SER A 88 -1.56 -3.81 19.47
N PHE A 89 -2.51 -2.99 19.05
CA PHE A 89 -2.27 -1.61 18.64
C PHE A 89 -2.87 -0.63 19.65
N TRP A 90 -2.60 0.64 19.43
CA TRP A 90 -3.15 1.79 20.16
C TRP A 90 -3.22 2.98 19.20
N MET A 91 -3.76 4.10 19.67
CA MET A 91 -3.93 5.33 18.89
C MET A 91 -3.06 6.47 19.44
N LYS A 92 -2.03 6.17 20.24
CA LYS A 92 -1.14 7.18 20.85
C LYS A 92 -0.61 8.11 19.77
N ASN A 93 -0.80 9.42 19.94
CA ASN A 93 -0.38 10.46 19.00
C ASN A 93 -0.96 10.35 17.57
N THR A 94 -2.01 9.55 17.37
CA THR A 94 -2.72 9.42 16.08
C THR A 94 -4.00 10.26 16.14
N PRO A 95 -4.03 11.42 15.46
CA PRO A 95 -5.12 12.39 15.61
C PRO A 95 -6.41 12.02 14.84
N SER A 96 -6.31 11.12 13.85
CA SER A 96 -7.44 10.66 13.05
C SER A 96 -7.94 9.31 13.57
N SER A 97 -9.26 9.10 13.55
CA SER A 97 -9.85 7.79 13.84
C SER A 97 -9.56 6.83 12.68
N LEU A 98 -9.30 5.55 13.00
CA LEU A 98 -8.94 4.52 12.03
C LEU A 98 -9.83 3.28 12.19
N ASP A 99 -9.88 2.46 11.14
CA ASP A 99 -10.23 1.06 11.28
C ASP A 99 -8.93 0.24 11.32
N ILE A 100 -8.80 -0.66 12.29
CA ILE A 100 -7.64 -1.55 12.43
C ILE A 100 -8.08 -2.97 12.06
N ILE A 101 -7.51 -3.51 10.98
CA ILE A 101 -7.85 -4.83 10.43
C ILE A 101 -6.69 -5.78 10.67
N TYR A 102 -6.91 -6.79 11.50
CA TYR A 102 -5.91 -7.82 11.81
C TYR A 102 -6.00 -8.97 10.81
N ILE A 103 -4.86 -9.44 10.29
CA ILE A 103 -4.79 -10.35 9.15
C ILE A 103 -3.82 -11.50 9.46
N ASP A 104 -4.25 -12.73 9.17
CA ASP A 104 -3.45 -13.94 9.34
C ASP A 104 -2.43 -14.15 8.20
N PRO A 105 -1.50 -15.12 8.32
CA PRO A 105 -0.49 -15.38 7.29
C PRO A 105 -1.03 -15.78 5.91
N ARG A 106 -2.30 -16.18 5.82
CA ARG A 106 -2.97 -16.56 4.57
C ARG A 106 -3.78 -15.40 3.99
N GLY A 107 -3.67 -14.21 4.57
CA GLY A 107 -4.40 -13.03 4.15
C GLY A 107 -5.86 -13.03 4.58
N ARG A 108 -6.25 -13.79 5.61
CA ARG A 108 -7.64 -13.79 6.11
C ARG A 108 -7.78 -12.78 7.24
N ILE A 109 -8.85 -12.00 7.22
CA ILE A 109 -9.17 -11.07 8.31
C ILE A 109 -9.50 -11.88 9.57
N VAL A 110 -8.75 -11.65 10.64
CA VAL A 110 -8.94 -12.24 11.97
C VAL A 110 -10.01 -11.45 12.73
N SER A 111 -9.83 -10.14 12.81
CA SER A 111 -10.74 -9.23 13.52
C SER A 111 -10.62 -7.81 12.95
N ILE A 112 -11.63 -6.99 13.24
CA ILE A 112 -11.66 -5.58 12.84
C ILE A 112 -12.05 -4.76 14.07
N ALA A 113 -11.24 -3.75 14.39
CA ALA A 113 -11.59 -2.71 15.34
C ALA A 113 -11.93 -1.44 14.55
N SER A 114 -13.21 -1.21 14.29
CA SER A 114 -13.69 -0.04 13.57
C SER A 114 -13.76 1.20 14.46
N HIS A 115 -13.65 2.38 13.87
CA HIS A 115 -13.84 3.68 14.55
C HIS A 115 -13.03 3.83 15.86
N THR A 116 -11.72 3.62 15.79
CA THR A 116 -10.84 3.75 16.96
C THR A 116 -10.84 5.17 17.54
N THR A 117 -10.54 5.28 18.83
CA THR A 117 -10.52 6.58 19.54
C THR A 117 -9.18 7.29 19.33
N PRO A 118 -9.12 8.47 18.70
CA PRO A 118 -7.88 9.21 18.49
C PRO A 118 -7.12 9.48 19.79
N ASN A 119 -5.78 9.44 19.72
CA ASN A 119 -4.86 9.69 20.84
C ASN A 119 -4.98 8.74 22.05
N SER A 120 -5.81 7.70 21.98
CA SER A 120 -5.97 6.74 23.07
C SER A 120 -4.78 5.78 23.18
N GLU A 121 -4.32 5.52 24.40
CA GLU A 121 -3.31 4.48 24.70
C GLU A 121 -3.95 3.14 25.11
N ALA A 122 -5.29 3.03 25.07
CA ALA A 122 -5.96 1.78 25.37
C ALA A 122 -5.55 0.69 24.34
N PRO A 123 -5.19 -0.52 24.81
CA PRO A 123 -4.79 -1.60 23.91
C PRO A 123 -5.99 -2.09 23.10
N ILE A 124 -5.75 -2.32 21.82
CA ILE A 124 -6.69 -2.89 20.86
C ILE A 124 -6.10 -4.22 20.42
N PRO A 125 -6.47 -5.37 21.03
CA PRO A 125 -5.89 -6.66 20.69
C PRO A 125 -6.51 -7.25 19.42
N SER A 126 -5.73 -8.06 18.70
CA SER A 126 -6.17 -8.80 17.52
C SER A 126 -7.16 -9.93 17.85
N ASN A 127 -7.19 -10.40 19.10
CA ASN A 127 -8.00 -11.53 19.56
C ASN A 127 -7.77 -12.82 18.75
N GLY A 128 -6.53 -13.01 18.27
CA GLY A 128 -6.13 -14.13 17.43
C GLY A 128 -4.75 -13.91 16.79
N ALA A 129 -4.13 -14.96 16.29
CA ALA A 129 -2.82 -14.88 15.67
C ALA A 129 -2.88 -14.09 14.34
N ALA A 130 -2.12 -13.01 14.26
CA ALA A 130 -1.99 -12.15 13.08
C ALA A 130 -0.51 -11.86 12.82
N ASN A 131 -0.15 -11.77 11.53
CA ASN A 131 1.17 -11.29 11.09
C ASN A 131 1.05 -10.05 10.20
N GLY A 132 -0.17 -9.64 9.85
CA GLY A 132 -0.47 -8.38 9.19
C GLY A 132 -1.46 -7.55 9.99
N VAL A 133 -1.27 -6.23 9.98
CA VAL A 133 -2.28 -5.26 10.44
C VAL A 133 -2.44 -4.21 9.37
N LEU A 134 -3.66 -3.94 8.94
CA LEU A 134 -3.98 -2.89 7.97
C LEU A 134 -4.77 -1.79 8.66
N GLU A 135 -4.23 -0.57 8.63
CA GLU A 135 -4.93 0.64 9.06
C GLU A 135 -5.57 1.34 7.85
N LEU A 136 -6.86 1.67 7.96
CA LEU A 136 -7.63 2.46 7.00
C LEU A 136 -8.30 3.64 7.70
N ARG A 137 -8.82 4.61 6.93
CA ARG A 137 -9.71 5.64 7.49
C ARG A 137 -10.89 4.98 8.20
N ALA A 138 -11.26 5.48 9.38
CA ALA A 138 -12.39 4.95 10.14
C ALA A 138 -13.70 4.88 9.32
N GLY A 139 -14.43 3.79 9.48
CA GLY A 139 -15.68 3.46 8.79
C GLY A 139 -15.49 2.81 7.42
N ARG A 140 -14.26 2.78 6.88
CA ARG A 140 -14.00 2.24 5.54
C ARG A 140 -14.26 0.73 5.47
N ALA A 141 -13.98 -0.01 6.55
CA ALA A 141 -14.27 -1.44 6.63
C ALA A 141 -15.77 -1.72 6.47
N ASP A 142 -16.61 -0.92 7.13
CA ASP A 142 -18.07 -1.06 7.08
C ASP A 142 -18.60 -0.66 5.69
N GLU A 143 -18.11 0.43 5.10
CA GLU A 143 -18.48 0.90 3.76
C GLU A 143 -18.27 -0.17 2.67
N ILE A 144 -17.18 -0.95 2.77
CA ILE A 144 -16.87 -2.02 1.81
C ILE A 144 -17.46 -3.37 2.21
N GLY A 145 -18.12 -3.45 3.37
CA GLY A 145 -18.68 -4.69 3.92
C GLY A 145 -17.65 -5.73 4.32
N ALA A 146 -16.46 -5.29 4.75
CA ALA A 146 -15.40 -6.17 5.23
C ALA A 146 -15.76 -6.78 6.58
N LYS A 147 -15.45 -8.06 6.76
CA LYS A 147 -15.68 -8.80 8.00
C LYS A 147 -14.60 -9.85 8.25
N PRO A 148 -14.46 -10.37 9.48
CA PRO A 148 -13.64 -11.54 9.75
C PRO A 148 -13.92 -12.68 8.77
N GLY A 149 -12.86 -13.29 8.26
CA GLY A 149 -12.89 -14.29 7.21
C GLY A 149 -12.83 -13.74 5.79
N ASP A 150 -12.98 -12.45 5.52
CA ASP A 150 -12.71 -11.92 4.18
C ASP A 150 -11.21 -11.99 3.84
N THR A 151 -10.86 -11.80 2.56
CA THR A 151 -9.48 -12.02 2.07
C THR A 151 -8.81 -10.71 1.70
N VAL A 152 -7.62 -10.48 2.24
CA VAL A 152 -6.69 -9.42 1.86
C VAL A 152 -5.63 -10.00 0.92
N LYS A 153 -5.48 -9.41 -0.26
CA LYS A 153 -4.46 -9.77 -1.25
C LYS A 153 -3.30 -8.78 -1.19
N HIS A 154 -2.13 -9.28 -0.84
CA HIS A 154 -0.84 -8.58 -0.90
C HIS A 154 0.27 -9.63 -1.05
N PRO A 155 1.42 -9.35 -1.71
CA PRO A 155 2.53 -10.30 -1.81
C PRO A 155 3.00 -10.86 -0.46
N PHE A 156 2.87 -10.09 0.62
CA PHE A 156 3.23 -10.49 1.98
C PHE A 156 2.43 -11.70 2.54
N PHE A 157 1.19 -11.90 2.10
CA PHE A 157 0.30 -12.96 2.62
C PHE A 157 0.32 -14.24 1.79
N ARG A 158 1.28 -14.38 0.88
CA ARG A 158 1.43 -15.60 0.07
C ARG A 158 2.17 -16.65 0.90
N PRO A 159 1.67 -17.90 0.96
CA PRO A 159 2.40 -19.00 1.58
C PRO A 159 3.67 -19.37 0.82
#